data_AF-A0A357IA92-F1
#
_entry.id   AF-A0A357IA92-F1
#
_cell.length_a   1.000
_cell.length_b   1.000
_cell.length_c   1.000
_cell.angle_alpha   90.00
_cell.angle_beta   90.00
_cell.angle_gamma   90.00
#
_symmetry.space_group_name_H-M   'P 1'
#
loop_
_entity.id
_entity.type
_entity.pdbx_description
1 polymer ?
#
loop_
_entity_poly.entity_id
_entity_poly.type
_entity_poly.pdbx_seq_one_letter_code
_entity_poly.pdbx_strand_id
1 'polypeptide(L)'
;MASSSEALKSAVHQHSLTSVQGMQQRLFSTWFNSFIYNQIWEDPELDMQALDLDADSEILTIASGGCNVLNYLTASPARIVALDLNPYHLSLTRLKIAAMEHLPNHRMFYDFFGYADSPQNPERFEAYIEPRIDAELAAFWNGRTLLRGKRIKLFSDGLYRHTRFGYFMRFLHWIGRKARHEPYRLL
;
A
#
# COMPACT_ATOMS: atom_id res chain seq x y z
N MET A 1 -10.22 13.02 14.33
CA MET A 1 -8.77 12.91 14.59
C MET A 1 -8.05 13.76 13.56
N ALA A 2 -7.04 14.54 13.96
CA ALA A 2 -6.13 15.22 13.05
C ALA A 2 -5.63 14.19 12.03
N SER A 3 -6.18 14.25 10.82
CA SER A 3 -6.01 13.23 9.78
C SER A 3 -4.51 13.06 9.52
N SER A 4 -4.02 11.86 9.22
CA SER A 4 -2.61 11.64 8.83
C SER A 4 -2.11 12.64 7.76
N SER A 5 -3.02 13.25 6.99
CA SER A 5 -2.77 14.44 6.17
C SER A 5 -2.15 15.62 6.93
N GLU A 6 -2.58 15.98 8.13
CA GLU A 6 -2.05 17.08 8.94
C GLU A 6 -0.65 16.79 9.48
N ALA A 7 -0.40 15.56 9.98
CA ALA A 7 0.94 15.13 10.40
C ALA A 7 1.93 15.08 9.22
N LEU A 8 1.47 14.59 8.05
CA LEU A 8 2.25 14.64 6.82
C LEU A 8 2.51 16.08 6.38
N LYS A 9 1.50 16.95 6.44
CA LYS A 9 1.64 18.38 6.12
C LYS A 9 2.63 19.07 7.06
N SER A 10 2.59 18.81 8.37
CA SER A 10 3.52 19.42 9.32
C SER A 10 4.95 18.90 9.16
N ALA A 11 5.13 17.62 8.85
CA ALA A 11 6.45 17.04 8.60
C ALA A 11 7.08 17.54 7.29
N VAL A 12 6.26 17.72 6.25
CA VAL A 12 6.73 18.03 4.88
C VAL A 12 6.76 19.53 4.58
N HIS A 13 5.86 20.35 5.11
CA HIS A 13 5.78 21.79 4.79
C HIS A 13 6.66 22.63 5.72
N GLN A 14 7.97 22.57 5.49
CA GLN A 14 8.95 23.37 6.24
C GLN A 14 9.29 24.73 5.58
N HIS A 15 8.84 24.96 4.34
CA HIS A 15 9.18 26.17 3.57
C HIS A 15 7.96 26.91 3.01
N SER A 16 8.14 28.22 2.74
CA SER A 16 7.06 29.10 2.28
C SER A 16 6.56 28.75 0.87
N LEU A 17 5.31 29.14 0.59
CA LEU A 17 4.58 28.83 -0.64
C LEU A 17 5.14 29.45 -1.91
N THR A 18 5.95 30.49 -1.78
CA THR A 18 6.53 31.22 -2.89
C THR A 18 7.88 30.66 -3.34
N SER A 19 8.40 29.65 -2.63
CA SER A 19 9.66 28.99 -2.97
C SER A 19 9.45 27.76 -3.86
N VAL A 20 10.41 27.50 -4.75
CA VAL A 20 10.45 26.27 -5.57
C VAL A 20 10.37 25.02 -4.69
N GLN A 21 11.01 25.06 -3.51
CA GLN A 21 10.97 23.99 -2.50
C GLN A 21 9.57 23.78 -1.91
N GLY A 22 8.83 24.85 -1.61
CA GLY A 22 7.44 24.76 -1.12
C GLY A 22 6.47 24.17 -2.16
N MET A 23 6.69 24.46 -3.44
CA MET A 23 5.94 23.83 -4.55
C MET A 23 6.28 22.34 -4.67
N GLN A 24 7.56 21.96 -4.59
CA GLN A 24 8.01 20.56 -4.59
C GLN A 24 7.43 19.77 -3.41
N GLN A 25 7.40 20.34 -2.21
CA GLN A 25 6.82 19.74 -1.01
C GLN A 25 5.32 19.44 -1.15
N ARG A 26 4.57 20.32 -1.82
CA ARG A 26 3.13 20.11 -2.09
C ARG A 26 2.87 19.10 -3.20
N LEU A 27 3.72 19.09 -4.22
CA LEU A 27 3.70 18.04 -5.24
C LEU A 27 3.97 16.68 -4.60
N PHE A 28 4.96 16.63 -3.71
CA PHE A 28 5.32 15.45 -2.93
C PHE A 28 4.17 14.97 -2.04
N SER A 29 3.54 15.83 -1.25
CA SER A 29 2.41 15.41 -0.39
C SER A 29 1.20 14.91 -1.20
N THR A 30 0.93 15.51 -2.35
CA THR A 30 -0.12 15.05 -3.27
C THR A 30 0.23 13.72 -3.93
N TRP A 31 1.50 13.50 -4.25
CA TRP A 31 2.01 12.25 -4.81
C TRP A 31 1.95 11.12 -3.78
N PHE A 32 2.33 11.41 -2.54
CA PHE A 32 2.36 10.44 -1.42
C PHE A 32 0.97 10.09 -0.88
N ASN A 33 -0.05 10.92 -1.12
CA ASN A 33 -1.44 10.61 -0.77
C ASN A 33 -2.10 9.65 -1.78
N SER A 34 -1.43 8.53 -2.05
CA SER A 34 -1.83 7.49 -3.00
C SER A 34 -0.99 6.24 -2.77
N PHE A 35 -1.38 5.13 -3.41
CA PHE A 35 -0.51 3.97 -3.60
C PHE A 35 0.75 4.33 -4.40
N ILE A 36 1.91 4.41 -3.73
CA ILE A 36 3.20 4.72 -4.38
C ILE A 36 3.80 3.43 -4.93
N TYR A 37 3.88 2.43 -4.07
CA TYR A 37 4.22 1.03 -4.29
C TYR A 37 3.30 0.18 -3.42
N ASN A 38 2.98 -1.04 -3.87
CA ASN A 38 1.96 -1.90 -3.23
C ASN A 38 2.49 -3.29 -2.85
N GLN A 39 3.72 -3.57 -3.27
CA GLN A 39 4.54 -4.72 -2.92
C GLN A 39 5.95 -4.18 -2.72
N ILE A 40 6.66 -4.84 -1.84
CA ILE A 40 8.04 -4.55 -1.49
C ILE A 40 8.90 -5.72 -2.00
N TRP A 41 10.20 -5.49 -2.19
CA TRP A 41 11.09 -6.36 -2.95
C TRP A 41 12.06 -7.18 -2.07
N GLU A 42 12.01 -6.97 -0.75
CA GLU A 42 12.84 -7.64 0.23
C GLU A 42 12.62 -9.16 0.20
N ASP A 43 13.70 -9.90 0.44
CA ASP A 43 13.67 -11.35 0.54
C ASP A 43 13.23 -11.73 1.96
N PRO A 44 12.02 -12.28 2.13
CA PRO A 44 11.51 -12.60 3.45
C PRO A 44 12.31 -13.71 4.14
N GLU A 45 12.91 -14.64 3.40
CA GLU A 45 13.68 -15.74 4.01
C GLU A 45 14.97 -15.22 4.61
N LEU A 46 15.69 -14.36 3.88
CA LEU A 46 16.90 -13.72 4.37
C LEU A 46 16.62 -12.73 5.50
N ASP A 47 15.55 -11.94 5.41
CA ASP A 47 15.15 -11.03 6.48
C ASP A 47 14.84 -11.80 7.77
N MET A 48 14.09 -12.90 7.70
CA MET A 48 13.77 -13.72 8.87
C MET A 48 15.01 -14.38 9.46
N GLN A 49 15.94 -14.86 8.61
CA GLN A 49 17.21 -15.43 9.06
C GLN A 49 18.10 -14.38 9.75
N ALA A 50 18.17 -13.17 9.20
CA ALA A 50 19.01 -12.12 9.73
C ALA A 50 18.46 -11.51 11.03
N LEU A 51 17.14 -11.39 11.13
CA LEU A 51 16.46 -10.83 12.30
C LEU A 51 16.34 -11.83 13.46
N ASP A 52 16.39 -13.14 13.18
CA ASP A 52 16.31 -14.23 14.17
C ASP A 52 15.15 -14.04 15.16
N LEU A 53 13.96 -13.77 14.60
CA LEU A 53 12.77 -13.40 15.37
C LEU A 53 12.20 -14.58 16.15
N ASP A 54 11.80 -14.31 17.39
CA ASP A 54 11.17 -15.26 18.30
C ASP A 54 9.95 -14.67 19.01
N ALA A 55 9.35 -15.43 19.93
CA ALA A 55 8.16 -15.02 20.66
C ALA A 55 8.38 -13.87 21.65
N ASP A 56 9.63 -13.56 22.02
CA ASP A 56 9.98 -12.44 22.92
C ASP A 56 10.29 -11.15 22.14
N SER A 57 10.35 -11.23 20.81
CA SER A 57 10.72 -10.12 19.94
C SER A 57 9.64 -9.02 19.89
N GLU A 58 10.08 -7.76 20.02
CA GLU A 58 9.28 -6.57 19.77
C GLU A 58 9.83 -5.80 18.56
N ILE A 59 9.01 -5.65 17.53
CA ILE A 59 9.46 -5.17 16.21
C ILE A 59 8.89 -3.77 15.93
N LEU A 60 9.75 -2.82 15.57
CA LEU A 60 9.35 -1.54 14.99
C LEU A 60 9.66 -1.55 13.50
N THR A 61 8.66 -1.37 12.65
CA THR A 61 8.86 -1.45 11.20
C THR A 61 8.05 -0.42 10.43
N ILE A 62 8.52 -0.08 9.23
CA ILE A 62 7.78 0.75 8.30
C ILE A 62 6.73 -0.14 7.63
N ALA A 63 5.45 0.26 7.69
CA ALA A 63 4.37 -0.59 7.22
C ALA A 63 4.55 -0.96 5.75
N SER A 64 4.84 0.02 4.88
CA SER A 64 5.25 -0.22 3.48
C SER A 64 4.25 -1.11 2.70
N GLY A 65 2.96 -0.97 2.99
CA GLY A 65 1.90 -1.81 2.42
C GLY A 65 1.79 -3.23 3.00
N GLY A 66 2.60 -3.55 4.00
CA GLY A 66 2.36 -4.59 4.99
C GLY A 66 3.01 -5.95 4.72
N CYS A 67 3.79 -6.13 3.65
CA CYS A 67 4.33 -7.46 3.34
C CYS A 67 5.29 -7.97 4.43
N ASN A 68 6.24 -7.14 4.88
CA ASN A 68 7.17 -7.51 5.95
C ASN A 68 6.45 -7.75 7.27
N VAL A 69 5.42 -6.96 7.58
CA VAL A 69 4.57 -7.21 8.75
C VAL A 69 3.98 -8.62 8.71
N LEU A 70 3.45 -9.06 7.57
CA LEU A 70 2.92 -10.42 7.45
C LEU A 70 4.00 -11.50 7.58
N ASN A 71 5.18 -11.26 7.02
CA ASN A 71 6.31 -12.19 7.14
C ASN A 71 6.75 -12.34 8.59
N TYR A 72 6.90 -11.23 9.32
CA TYR A 72 7.30 -11.23 10.72
C TYR A 72 6.27 -11.91 11.63
N LEU A 73 4.97 -11.79 11.32
CA LEU A 73 3.92 -12.51 12.06
C LEU A 73 4.11 -14.03 12.05
N THR A 74 4.81 -14.60 11.07
CA THR A 74 5.06 -16.05 11.02
C THR A 74 5.97 -16.55 12.14
N ALA A 75 6.80 -15.69 12.74
CA ALA A 75 7.60 -16.00 13.93
C ALA A 75 6.82 -15.86 15.25
N SER A 76 5.55 -15.43 15.20
CA SER A 76 4.73 -15.17 16.39
C SER A 76 5.39 -14.24 17.43
N PRO A 77 5.93 -13.07 17.02
CA PRO A 77 6.61 -12.16 17.94
C PRO A 77 5.66 -11.60 19.00
N ALA A 78 6.21 -11.16 20.13
CA ALA A 78 5.45 -10.55 21.22
C ALA A 78 4.65 -9.34 20.72
N ARG A 79 5.25 -8.54 19.83
CA ARG A 79 4.63 -7.31 19.32
C ARG A 79 5.23 -6.84 18.01
N ILE A 80 4.39 -6.29 17.14
CA ILE A 80 4.81 -5.52 15.96
C ILE A 80 4.16 -4.14 16.00
N VAL A 81 4.97 -3.09 15.89
CA VAL A 81 4.55 -1.71 15.69
C VAL A 81 4.89 -1.30 14.26
N ALA A 82 3.87 -1.28 13.40
CA ALA A 82 4.01 -0.84 12.02
C ALA A 82 3.60 0.63 11.90
N LEU A 83 4.48 1.47 11.36
CA LEU A 83 4.23 2.90 11.13
C LEU A 83 4.46 3.30 9.68
N ASP A 84 3.69 4.24 9.16
CA ASP A 84 3.90 4.79 7.82
C ASP A 84 3.36 6.21 7.77
N LEU A 85 4.02 7.06 6.98
CA LEU A 85 3.54 8.42 6.70
C LEU A 85 2.38 8.40 5.69
N ASN A 86 2.28 7.34 4.89
CA ASN A 86 1.24 7.16 3.89
C ASN A 86 0.05 6.38 4.46
N PRO A 87 -1.13 7.02 4.63
CA PRO A 87 -2.32 6.32 5.13
C PRO A 87 -2.81 5.21 4.20
N TYR A 88 -2.44 5.22 2.91
CA TYR A 88 -2.75 4.14 1.97
C TYR A 88 -2.01 2.85 2.33
N HIS A 89 -0.74 2.96 2.74
CA HIS A 89 0.06 1.80 3.13
C HIS A 89 -0.42 1.21 4.46
N LEU A 90 -0.78 2.05 5.44
CA LEU A 90 -1.40 1.60 6.68
C LEU A 90 -2.74 0.90 6.41
N SER A 91 -3.58 1.48 5.57
CA SER A 91 -4.88 0.90 5.22
C SER A 91 -4.74 -0.43 4.47
N LEU A 92 -3.73 -0.57 3.60
CA LEU A 92 -3.42 -1.83 2.91
C LEU A 92 -2.88 -2.90 3.87
N THR A 93 -2.03 -2.50 4.82
CA THR A 93 -1.52 -3.40 5.86
C THR A 93 -2.66 -3.95 6.72
N ARG A 94 -3.53 -3.06 7.22
CA ARG A 94 -4.73 -3.44 7.99
C ARG A 94 -5.68 -4.33 7.20
N LEU A 95 -5.88 -4.05 5.91
CA LEU A 95 -6.72 -4.88 5.04
C LEU A 95 -6.13 -6.29 4.86
N LYS A 96 -4.81 -6.40 4.67
CA LYS A 96 -4.14 -7.71 4.55
C LYS A 96 -4.29 -8.53 5.83
N ILE A 97 -4.08 -7.94 7.00
CA ILE A 97 -4.26 -8.60 8.30
C ILE A 97 -5.71 -9.09 8.45
N ALA A 98 -6.69 -8.20 8.27
CA ALA A 98 -8.11 -8.57 8.37
C ALA A 98 -8.51 -9.66 7.35
N ALA A 99 -7.91 -9.65 6.16
CA ALA A 99 -8.15 -10.67 5.16
C ALA A 99 -7.54 -12.03 5.54
N MET A 100 -6.37 -12.08 6.19
CA MET A 100 -5.82 -13.33 6.72
C MET A 100 -6.72 -13.92 7.81
N GLU A 101 -7.33 -13.07 8.63
CA GLU A 101 -8.20 -13.50 9.73
C GLU A 101 -9.60 -13.93 9.28
N HIS A 102 -10.12 -13.36 8.18
CA HIS A 102 -11.55 -13.48 7.86
C HIS A 102 -11.88 -14.05 6.48
N LEU A 103 -10.92 -14.09 5.55
CA LEU A 103 -11.19 -14.79 4.29
C LEU A 103 -11.30 -16.30 4.54
N PRO A 104 -12.27 -16.99 3.92
CA PRO A 104 -12.54 -18.41 4.20
C PRO A 104 -11.37 -19.36 3.93
N ASN A 105 -10.43 -19.00 3.05
CA ASN A 105 -9.31 -19.86 2.69
C ASN A 105 -8.17 -19.09 2.02
N HIS A 106 -7.00 -19.75 1.96
CA HIS A 106 -5.80 -19.25 1.32
C HIS A 106 -5.99 -18.86 -0.15
N ARG A 107 -6.79 -19.62 -0.92
CA ARG A 107 -7.03 -19.29 -2.33
C ARG A 107 -7.69 -17.93 -2.49
N MET A 108 -8.70 -17.62 -1.68
CA MET A 108 -9.35 -16.31 -1.73
C MET A 108 -8.38 -15.20 -1.32
N PHE A 109 -7.52 -15.43 -0.32
CA PHE A 109 -6.48 -14.48 0.05
C PHE A 109 -5.50 -14.24 -1.11
N TYR A 110 -5.02 -15.32 -1.74
CA TYR A 110 -4.09 -15.23 -2.87
C TYR A 110 -4.72 -14.58 -4.10
N ASP A 111 -5.98 -14.85 -4.41
CA ASP A 111 -6.69 -14.13 -5.48
C ASP A 111 -6.81 -12.62 -5.17
N PHE A 112 -7.00 -12.28 -3.89
CA PHE A 112 -7.15 -10.90 -3.44
C PHE A 112 -5.85 -10.10 -3.52
N PHE A 113 -4.71 -10.68 -3.12
CA PHE A 113 -3.44 -9.94 -3.04
C PHE A 113 -2.33 -10.48 -3.95
N GLY A 114 -2.36 -11.75 -4.35
CA GLY A 114 -1.40 -12.31 -5.31
C GLY A 114 -1.64 -11.71 -6.70
N TYR A 115 -2.84 -11.91 -7.25
CA TYR A 115 -3.21 -11.33 -8.55
C TYR A 115 -3.80 -9.91 -8.41
N ALA A 116 -4.68 -9.71 -7.42
CA ALA A 116 -5.34 -8.44 -7.14
C ALA A 116 -6.10 -7.83 -8.34
N ASP A 117 -6.63 -8.68 -9.22
CA ASP A 117 -7.33 -8.31 -10.45
C ASP A 117 -8.62 -9.13 -10.69
N SER A 118 -9.17 -9.75 -9.64
CA SER A 118 -10.38 -10.55 -9.74
C SER A 118 -11.66 -9.69 -9.53
N PRO A 119 -12.67 -9.80 -10.41
CA PRO A 119 -13.94 -9.10 -10.24
C PRO A 119 -14.73 -9.56 -9.00
N GLN A 120 -14.38 -10.69 -8.39
CA GLN A 120 -14.99 -11.18 -7.15
C GLN A 120 -14.40 -10.51 -5.90
N ASN A 121 -13.25 -9.84 -5.98
CA ASN A 121 -12.59 -9.27 -4.80
C ASN A 121 -13.45 -8.21 -4.07
N PRO A 122 -14.15 -7.28 -4.73
CA PRO A 122 -15.07 -6.37 -4.04
C PRO A 122 -16.18 -7.10 -3.27
N GLU A 123 -16.78 -8.14 -3.87
CA GLU A 123 -17.83 -8.93 -3.21
C GLU A 123 -17.28 -9.71 -2.00
N ARG A 124 -16.07 -10.27 -2.12
CA ARG A 124 -15.38 -10.93 -1.00
C ARG A 124 -15.08 -9.97 0.14
N PHE A 125 -14.67 -8.73 -0.18
CA PHE A 125 -14.46 -7.70 0.83
C PHE A 125 -15.77 -7.40 1.57
N GLU A 126 -16.85 -7.13 0.85
CA GLU A 126 -18.17 -6.78 1.44
C GLU A 126 -18.74 -7.95 2.27
N ALA A 127 -18.54 -9.19 1.83
CA ALA A 127 -19.08 -10.37 2.51
C ALA A 127 -18.27 -10.80 3.75
N TYR A 128 -16.94 -10.78 3.67
CA TYR A 128 -16.09 -11.43 4.68
C TYR A 128 -15.26 -10.46 5.53
N ILE A 129 -14.86 -9.32 4.98
CA ILE A 129 -13.90 -8.42 5.63
C ILE A 129 -14.60 -7.20 6.23
N GLU A 130 -15.42 -6.51 5.43
CA GLU A 130 -16.09 -5.27 5.82
C GLU A 130 -16.87 -5.36 7.14
N PRO A 131 -17.62 -6.44 7.42
CA PRO A 131 -18.38 -6.56 8.67
C PRO A 131 -17.52 -6.75 9.93
N ARG A 132 -16.21 -6.99 9.77
CA ARG A 132 -15.28 -7.37 10.84
C ARG A 132 -14.21 -6.32 11.14
N ILE A 133 -14.11 -5.30 10.29
CA ILE A 133 -13.15 -4.21 10.45
C ILE A 133 -13.81 -2.98 11.07
N ASP A 134 -13.01 -2.09 11.64
CA ASP A 134 -13.52 -0.83 12.17
C ASP A 134 -14.00 0.13 11.07
N ALA A 135 -14.79 1.12 11.52
CA ALA A 135 -15.43 2.09 10.64
C ALA A 135 -14.43 2.95 9.85
N GLU A 136 -13.23 3.21 10.37
CA GLU A 136 -12.22 4.00 9.66
C GLU A 136 -11.70 3.23 8.44
N LEU A 137 -11.33 1.96 8.64
CA LEU A 137 -10.84 1.12 7.55
C LEU A 137 -11.93 0.85 6.51
N ALA A 138 -13.16 0.59 6.96
CA ALA A 138 -14.31 0.42 6.07
C ALA A 138 -14.57 1.70 5.25
N ALA A 139 -14.58 2.87 5.90
CA ALA A 139 -14.77 4.16 5.23
C ALA A 139 -13.64 4.45 4.23
N PHE A 140 -12.39 4.08 4.54
CA PHE A 140 -11.30 4.17 3.59
C PHE A 140 -11.62 3.36 2.33
N TRP A 141 -11.84 2.06 2.42
CA TRP A 141 -12.01 1.19 1.24
C TRP A 141 -13.31 1.43 0.46
N ASN A 142 -14.37 1.85 1.13
CA ASN A 142 -15.62 2.30 0.50
C ASN A 142 -15.52 3.72 -0.09
N GLY A 143 -14.51 4.50 0.32
CA GLY A 143 -14.28 5.85 -0.19
C GLY A 143 -14.12 5.87 -1.71
N ARG A 144 -14.64 6.91 -2.35
CA ARG A 144 -14.62 7.03 -3.82
C ARG A 144 -13.25 7.44 -4.33
N THR A 145 -12.88 6.85 -5.46
CA THR A 145 -11.82 7.34 -6.35
C THR A 145 -12.48 8.11 -7.49
N LEU A 146 -11.83 9.18 -7.98
CA LEU A 146 -12.39 10.15 -8.94
C LEU A 146 -13.03 9.52 -10.19
N LEU A 147 -12.58 8.33 -10.62
CA LEU A 147 -13.02 7.70 -11.86
C LEU A 147 -13.51 6.25 -11.70
N ARG A 148 -13.37 5.61 -10.52
CA ARG A 148 -13.52 4.15 -10.39
C ARG A 148 -14.48 3.70 -9.28
N GLY A 149 -15.25 4.63 -8.71
CA GLY A 149 -16.17 4.32 -7.61
C GLY A 149 -15.41 3.97 -6.33
N LYS A 150 -15.93 3.02 -5.54
CA LYS A 150 -15.29 2.58 -4.28
C LYS A 150 -13.84 2.16 -4.51
N ARG A 151 -12.91 2.56 -3.63
CA ARG A 151 -11.48 2.24 -3.74
C ARG A 151 -11.20 0.75 -3.76
N ILE A 152 -12.03 -0.07 -3.11
CA ILE A 152 -11.92 -1.53 -3.13
C ILE A 152 -11.95 -2.12 -4.56
N LYS A 153 -12.58 -1.44 -5.53
CA LYS A 153 -12.59 -1.85 -6.94
C LYS A 153 -11.22 -1.82 -7.61
N LEU A 154 -10.19 -1.27 -6.96
CA LEU A 154 -8.81 -1.42 -7.44
C LEU A 154 -8.37 -2.89 -7.46
N PHE A 155 -8.91 -3.73 -6.57
CA PHE A 155 -8.61 -5.16 -6.51
C PHE A 155 -9.33 -6.00 -7.59
N SER A 156 -10.20 -5.38 -8.40
CA SER A 156 -10.83 -6.05 -9.55
C SER A 156 -10.20 -5.69 -10.90
N ASP A 157 -9.24 -4.77 -10.95
CA ASP A 157 -8.58 -4.31 -12.20
C ASP A 157 -7.05 -4.29 -12.07
N GLY A 158 -6.50 -5.00 -11.09
CA GLY A 158 -5.06 -5.08 -10.86
C GLY A 158 -4.56 -3.91 -10.03
N LEU A 159 -4.66 -4.03 -8.70
CA LEU A 159 -4.18 -3.03 -7.74
C LEU A 159 -2.77 -2.52 -8.10
N TYR A 160 -1.88 -3.45 -8.49
CA TYR A 160 -0.48 -3.19 -8.82
C TYR A 160 -0.27 -2.32 -10.07
N ARG A 161 -1.25 -2.27 -10.97
CA ARG A 161 -1.24 -1.41 -12.16
C ARG A 161 -1.59 0.04 -11.84
N HIS A 162 -2.19 0.28 -10.67
CA HIS A 162 -2.72 1.57 -10.25
C HIS A 162 -1.86 2.25 -9.18
N THR A 163 -0.54 2.07 -9.27
CA THR A 163 0.44 2.77 -8.45
C THR A 163 0.92 4.05 -9.13
N ARG A 164 1.28 5.07 -8.35
CA ARG A 164 1.92 6.29 -8.86
C ARG A 164 3.20 5.96 -9.62
N PHE A 165 4.00 5.02 -9.09
CA PHE A 165 5.19 4.53 -9.79
C PHE A 165 4.84 3.85 -11.11
N GLY A 166 3.82 3.00 -11.16
CA GLY A 166 3.34 2.38 -12.40
C GLY A 166 2.89 3.42 -13.45
N TYR A 167 2.16 4.46 -13.05
CA TYR A 167 1.81 5.56 -13.96
C TYR A 167 3.04 6.33 -14.45
N PHE A 168 4.00 6.60 -13.57
CA PHE A 168 5.26 7.26 -13.91
C PHE A 168 6.08 6.46 -14.92
N MET A 169 6.26 5.15 -14.69
CA MET A 169 6.98 4.27 -15.62
C MET A 169 6.29 4.18 -16.98
N ARG A 170 4.95 4.11 -17.01
CA ARG A 170 4.18 4.17 -18.27
C ARG A 170 4.41 5.46 -19.04
N PHE A 171 4.52 6.59 -18.34
CA PHE A 171 4.82 7.89 -18.94
C PHE A 171 6.26 7.93 -19.49
N LEU A 172 7.25 7.46 -18.74
CA LEU A 172 8.64 7.37 -19.22
C LEU A 172 8.75 6.45 -20.45
N HIS A 173 8.06 5.31 -20.46
CA HIS A 173 8.01 4.42 -21.62
C HIS A 173 7.37 5.09 -22.84
N TRP A 174 6.36 5.94 -22.62
CA TRP A 174 5.75 6.73 -23.69
C TRP A 174 6.74 7.76 -24.26
N ILE A 175 7.48 8.48 -23.42
CA ILE A 175 8.54 9.40 -23.86
C ILE A 175 9.63 8.65 -24.64
N GLY A 176 10.14 7.55 -24.09
CA GLY A 176 11.18 6.75 -24.73
C GLY A 176 10.77 6.31 -26.14
N ARG A 177 9.55 5.77 -26.29
CA ARG A 177 9.00 5.41 -27.60
C ARG A 177 8.87 6.60 -28.55
N LYS A 178 8.44 7.78 -28.06
CA LYS A 178 8.36 9.00 -28.86
C LYS A 178 9.74 9.49 -29.31
N ALA A 179 10.77 9.29 -28.49
CA ALA A 179 12.16 9.59 -28.79
C ALA A 179 12.88 8.48 -29.56
N ARG A 180 12.17 7.43 -30.01
CA ARG A 180 12.73 6.23 -30.69
C ARG A 180 13.78 5.46 -29.87
N HIS A 181 13.75 5.60 -28.56
CA HIS A 181 14.49 4.73 -27.65
C HIS A 181 13.61 3.55 -27.24
N GLU A 182 14.23 2.39 -27.01
CA GLU A 182 13.57 1.18 -26.55
C GLU A 182 13.88 0.96 -25.07
N PRO A 183 13.15 1.61 -24.15
CA PRO A 183 13.45 1.55 -22.72
C PRO A 183 13.37 0.13 -22.13
N TYR A 184 12.70 -0.81 -22.81
CA TYR A 184 12.65 -2.22 -22.42
C TYR A 184 13.97 -2.98 -22.66
N ARG A 185 14.96 -2.39 -23.33
CA ARG A 185 16.31 -2.96 -23.51
C ARG A 185 17.32 -2.51 -22.45
N LEU A 186 16.91 -1.66 -21.51
CA LEU A 186 17.77 -1.13 -20.42
C LEU A 186 17.63 -1.91 -19.10
N LEU A 187 16.86 -3.00 -19.12
CA LEU A 187 16.66 -3.97 -18.05
C LEU A 187 17.07 -5.35 -18.58
#